data_AF-A0ABD1U3D4-F1
#
_entry.id   AF-A0ABD1U3D4-F1
#
_cell.length_a   1.000
_cell.length_b   1.000
_cell.length_c   1.000
_cell.angle_alpha   90.00
_cell.angle_beta   90.00
_cell.angle_gamma   90.00
#
_symmetry.space_group_name_H-M   'P 1'
#
loop_
_entity.id
_entity.type
_entity.pdbx_description
1 polymer ?
#
loop_
_entity_poly.entity_id
_entity_poly.type
_entity_poly.pdbx_seq_one_letter_code
_entity_poly.pdbx_strand_id
1 'polypeptide(L)'
;METLERSEKKRKPRVGIDIDIEKLDEQLQRHLDKVSMLMQKDSRHGDDKKSKIRVSTVKENWEIDPIKLLLKSKFARGTFGSVHRGVYDGIDVAGNACMQERVHYN
;
A
#
# COMPACT_ATOMS: atom_id res chain seq x y z
N MET A 1 -18.62 -54.84 -17.47
CA MET A 1 -18.35 -53.45 -17.89
C MET A 1 -17.67 -52.76 -16.73
N GLU A 2 -16.38 -52.47 -16.86
CA GLU A 2 -15.51 -51.92 -15.81
C GLU A 2 -15.88 -50.49 -15.40
N THR A 3 -15.88 -50.22 -14.10
CA THR A 3 -15.93 -48.88 -13.54
C THR A 3 -14.52 -48.29 -13.50
N LEU A 4 -14.25 -47.30 -14.35
CA LEU A 4 -13.01 -46.53 -14.35
C LEU A 4 -12.97 -45.60 -13.13
N GLU A 5 -12.23 -46.00 -12.10
CA GLU A 5 -11.92 -45.14 -10.96
C GLU A 5 -11.05 -43.95 -11.39
N ARG A 6 -11.61 -42.75 -11.26
CA ARG A 6 -10.94 -41.50 -11.59
C ARG A 6 -9.97 -41.14 -10.47
N SER A 7 -8.69 -41.47 -10.67
CA SER A 7 -7.61 -41.12 -9.75
C SER A 7 -7.60 -39.63 -9.38
N GLU A 8 -7.72 -39.34 -8.09
CA GLU A 8 -7.56 -38.01 -7.53
C GLU A 8 -6.08 -37.60 -7.58
N LYS A 9 -5.66 -36.91 -8.64
CA LYS A 9 -4.34 -36.29 -8.71
C LYS A 9 -4.23 -35.23 -7.62
N LYS A 10 -3.53 -35.56 -6.52
CA LYS A 10 -3.13 -34.61 -5.47
C LYS A 10 -2.46 -33.39 -6.11
N ARG A 11 -3.15 -32.26 -6.12
CA ARG A 11 -2.57 -30.99 -6.56
C ARG A 11 -1.53 -30.58 -5.51
N LYS A 12 -0.28 -30.35 -5.94
CA LYS A 12 0.74 -29.75 -5.08
C LYS A 12 0.21 -28.41 -4.56
N PRO A 13 0.34 -28.10 -3.26
CA PRO A 13 -0.01 -26.79 -2.77
C PRO A 13 0.85 -25.77 -3.51
N ARG A 14 0.20 -24.76 -4.08
CA ARG A 14 0.92 -23.58 -4.59
C ARG A 14 1.53 -22.95 -3.36
N VAL A 15 2.86 -22.98 -3.26
CA VAL A 15 3.60 -22.25 -2.24
C VAL A 15 3.25 -20.78 -2.49
N GLY A 16 2.34 -20.24 -1.69
CA GLY A 16 2.14 -18.80 -1.60
C GLY A 16 3.47 -18.21 -1.17
N ILE A 17 3.92 -17.20 -1.90
CA ILE A 17 5.08 -16.44 -1.44
C ILE A 17 4.51 -15.53 -0.35
N ASP A 18 4.78 -15.89 0.91
CA ASP A 18 4.46 -15.05 2.06
C ASP A 18 5.45 -13.87 2.06
N ILE A 19 5.00 -12.75 1.48
CA ILE A 19 5.79 -11.53 1.40
C ILE A 19 5.42 -10.65 2.61
N ASP A 20 6.31 -10.65 3.61
CA ASP A 20 6.23 -9.74 4.75
C ASP A 20 6.61 -8.32 4.31
N ILE A 21 5.61 -7.49 3.97
CA ILE A 21 5.82 -6.13 3.44
C ILE A 21 6.58 -5.24 4.44
N GLU A 22 6.36 -5.40 5.74
CA GLU A 22 7.08 -4.67 6.78
C GLU A 22 8.59 -4.95 6.77
N LYS A 23 9.00 -6.21 6.55
CA LYS A 23 10.43 -6.58 6.49
C LYS A 23 11.09 -6.01 5.24
N LEU A 24 10.36 -5.92 4.13
CA LEU A 24 10.84 -5.28 2.91
C LEU A 24 11.07 -3.78 3.13
N ASP A 25 10.15 -3.10 3.82
CA ASP A 25 10.29 -1.68 4.18
C ASP A 25 11.52 -1.43 5.04
N GLU A 26 11.75 -2.27 6.06
CA GLU A 26 12.96 -2.13 6.88
C GLU A 26 14.25 -2.33 6.09
N GLN A 27 14.27 -3.27 5.15
CA GLN A 27 15.44 -3.49 4.28
C GLN A 27 15.70 -2.27 3.39
N LEU A 28 14.63 -1.66 2.87
CA LEU A 28 14.71 -0.44 2.09
C LEU A 28 15.26 0.71 2.94
N GLN A 29 14.73 0.95 4.14
CA GLN A 29 15.17 2.04 5.01
C GLN A 29 16.66 1.91 5.36
N ARG A 30 17.11 0.70 5.75
CA ARG A 30 18.53 0.44 6.04
C ARG A 30 19.43 0.71 4.84
N HIS A 31 18.96 0.43 3.63
CA HIS A 31 19.72 0.70 2.42
C HIS A 31 19.81 2.20 2.14
N LEU A 32 18.69 2.91 2.27
CA LEU A 32 18.60 4.36 2.09
C LEU A 32 19.50 5.10 3.09
N ASP A 33 19.55 4.67 4.36
CA ASP A 33 20.43 5.27 5.37
C ASP A 33 21.91 5.06 5.02
N LYS A 34 22.30 3.86 4.57
CA LYS A 34 23.67 3.56 4.14
C LYS A 34 24.10 4.40 2.94
N VAL A 35 23.25 4.48 1.91
CA VAL A 35 23.54 5.30 0.72
C VAL A 35 23.62 6.77 1.09
N SER A 36 22.70 7.26 1.94
CA SER A 36 22.71 8.64 2.43
C SER A 36 24.00 8.98 3.20
N MET A 37 24.49 8.07 4.05
CA MET A 37 25.75 8.27 4.78
C MET A 37 26.98 8.25 3.86
N LEU A 38 27.03 7.36 2.86
CA LEU A 38 28.14 7.29 1.90
C LEU A 38 28.20 8.58 1.05
N MET A 39 27.06 9.01 0.51
CA MET A 39 26.95 10.24 -0.28
C MET A 39 27.27 11.53 0.50
N GLN A 40 27.13 11.50 1.84
CA GLN A 40 27.50 12.63 2.70
C GLN A 40 29.01 12.70 2.99
N LYS A 41 29.72 11.57 2.92
CA LYS A 41 31.15 11.49 3.26
C LYS A 41 32.06 12.05 2.16
N ASP A 42 31.57 12.07 0.92
CA ASP A 42 32.29 12.55 -0.27
C ASP A 42 32.21 14.08 -0.46
N SER A 43 31.35 14.80 0.28
CA SER A 43 31.16 16.26 0.13
C SER A 43 32.14 17.13 0.93
N ARG A 44 33.32 16.62 1.31
CA ARG A 44 34.36 17.43 1.99
C ARG A 44 35.21 18.29 1.02
N HIS A 45 34.83 18.39 -0.24
CA HIS A 45 35.47 19.26 -1.22
C HIS A 45 34.44 19.79 -2.24
N GLY A 46 34.19 21.11 -2.19
CA GLY A 46 33.72 21.92 -3.34
C GLY A 46 32.24 21.84 -3.75
N ASP A 47 31.59 23.00 -3.71
CA ASP A 47 30.49 23.49 -4.56
C ASP A 47 29.24 22.62 -4.83
N ASP A 48 28.14 23.04 -4.19
CA ASP A 48 26.98 23.62 -4.86
C ASP A 48 26.35 22.84 -6.03
N LYS A 49 25.55 21.84 -5.67
CA LYS A 49 24.17 21.55 -6.16
C LYS A 49 23.82 20.12 -5.75
N LYS A 50 23.71 19.89 -4.44
CA LYS A 50 23.16 18.64 -3.92
C LYS A 50 21.67 18.64 -4.29
N SER A 51 21.33 18.01 -5.41
CA SER A 51 19.97 17.61 -5.71
C SER A 51 19.51 16.84 -4.50
N LYS A 52 18.70 17.52 -3.68
CA LYS A 52 18.12 17.02 -2.46
C LYS A 52 17.11 15.98 -2.92
N ILE A 53 17.59 14.79 -3.28
CA ILE A 53 16.77 13.58 -3.25
C ILE A 53 16.32 13.56 -1.81
N ARG A 54 15.11 14.07 -1.58
CA ARG A 54 14.42 13.96 -0.31
C ARG A 54 14.06 12.49 -0.23
N VAL A 55 15.06 11.66 0.08
CA VAL A 55 14.83 10.37 0.68
C VAL A 55 14.17 10.73 1.99
N SER A 56 12.84 10.78 1.97
CA SER A 56 12.00 11.02 3.13
C SER A 56 12.34 9.94 4.13
N THR A 57 13.23 10.26 5.06
CA THR A 57 13.68 9.38 6.15
C THR A 57 12.57 9.18 7.20
N VAL A 58 11.39 9.73 6.92
CA VAL A 58 10.21 9.65 7.76
C VAL A 58 9.46 8.40 7.35
N LYS A 59 9.48 7.39 8.22
CA LYS A 59 8.66 6.19 8.08
C LYS A 59 7.20 6.63 8.03
N GLU A 60 6.53 6.35 6.92
CA GLU A 60 5.09 6.59 6.81
C GLU A 60 4.33 5.54 7.61
N ASN A 61 3.20 5.93 8.17
CA ASN A 61 2.31 4.98 8.83
C ASN A 61 1.70 4.06 7.76
N TRP A 62 1.80 2.75 8.00
CA TRP A 62 1.26 1.70 7.12
C TRP A 62 -0.27 1.56 7.23
N GLU A 63 -0.87 2.24 8.19
CA GLU A 63 -2.32 2.29 8.40
C GLU A 63 -2.87 3.64 7.94
N ILE A 64 -3.94 3.59 7.16
CA ILE A 64 -4.65 4.78 6.68
C ILE A 64 -5.64 5.21 7.75
N ASP A 65 -5.52 6.44 8.24
CA ASP A 65 -6.48 7.00 9.18
C ASP A 65 -7.75 7.44 8.45
N PRO A 66 -8.92 6.79 8.67
CA PRO A 66 -10.14 7.17 7.97
C PRO A 66 -10.63 8.57 8.34
N ILE A 67 -10.24 9.09 9.51
CA ILE A 67 -10.62 10.43 10.00
C ILE A 67 -9.96 11.54 9.17
N LYS A 68 -8.78 11.29 8.60
CA LYS A 68 -8.08 12.26 7.74
C LYS A 68 -8.74 12.40 6.37
N LEU A 69 -9.66 11.50 6.01
CA LEU A 69 -10.38 11.54 4.75
C LEU A 69 -11.63 12.43 4.85
N LEU A 70 -11.57 13.59 4.24
CA LEU A 70 -12.73 14.48 4.09
C LEU A 70 -13.51 14.12 2.83
N LEU A 71 -14.63 13.42 2.98
CA LEU A 71 -15.54 13.11 1.88
C LEU A 71 -16.38 14.34 1.52
N LYS A 72 -16.28 14.80 0.27
CA LYS A 72 -17.02 15.96 -0.24
C LYS A 72 -18.38 15.55 -0.80
N SER A 73 -18.38 14.83 -1.91
CA SER A 73 -19.60 14.49 -2.65
C SER A 73 -19.47 13.13 -3.33
N LYS A 74 -20.60 12.45 -3.49
CA LYS A 74 -20.70 11.21 -4.24
C LYS A 74 -20.55 11.50 -5.72
N PHE A 75 -19.49 10.94 -6.31
CA PHE A 75 -19.15 11.12 -7.72
C PHE A 75 -19.89 10.12 -8.60
N ALA A 76 -19.98 8.85 -8.16
CA ALA A 76 -20.63 7.80 -8.92
C ALA A 76 -21.17 6.68 -8.00
N ARG A 77 -22.17 5.95 -8.48
CA ARG A 77 -22.67 4.70 -7.88
C ARG A 77 -22.45 3.56 -8.87
N GLY A 78 -21.89 2.46 -8.39
CA GLY A 78 -21.76 1.21 -9.14
C GLY A 78 -22.30 0.02 -8.35
N THR A 79 -22.10 -1.18 -8.89
CA THR A 79 -22.52 -2.44 -8.27
C THR A 79 -21.68 -2.79 -7.03
N PHE A 80 -20.40 -2.41 -7.01
CA PHE A 80 -19.45 -2.72 -5.93
C PHE A 80 -19.30 -1.60 -4.89
N GLY A 81 -20.15 -0.59 -4.94
CA GLY A 81 -20.11 0.53 -3.99
C GLY A 81 -20.33 1.88 -4.66
N SER A 82 -19.88 2.94 -3.99
CA SER A 82 -19.98 4.30 -4.47
C SER A 82 -18.66 5.04 -4.35
N VAL A 83 -18.29 5.73 -5.42
CA VAL A 83 -17.09 6.55 -5.45
C VAL A 83 -17.44 7.93 -4.94
N HIS A 84 -16.68 8.39 -3.98
CA HIS A 84 -16.79 9.73 -3.43
C HIS A 84 -15.52 10.51 -3.76
N ARG A 85 -15.70 11.79 -4.08
CA ARG A 85 -14.60 12.73 -4.12
C ARG A 85 -14.25 13.09 -2.69
N GLY A 86 -12.98 12.97 -2.32
CA GLY A 86 -12.49 13.35 -1.01
C GLY A 86 -11.16 14.09 -1.06
N VAL A 87 -10.70 14.53 0.11
CA VAL A 87 -9.37 15.09 0.33
C VAL A 87 -8.71 14.31 1.46
N TYR A 88 -7.48 13.85 1.25
CA TYR A 88 -6.67 13.19 2.27
C TYR A 88 -5.34 13.96 2.39
N ASP A 89 -5.04 14.48 3.58
CA ASP A 89 -3.83 15.29 3.85
C ASP A 89 -3.58 16.42 2.83
N GLY A 90 -4.67 17.07 2.39
CA GLY A 90 -4.63 18.17 1.42
C GLY A 90 -4.55 17.74 -0.06
N ILE A 91 -4.51 16.44 -0.33
CA ILE A 91 -4.48 15.87 -1.69
C ILE A 91 -5.90 15.43 -2.08
N ASP A 92 -6.37 15.85 -3.27
CA ASP A 92 -7.65 15.40 -3.82
C ASP A 92 -7.55 13.89 -4.18
N VAL A 93 -8.47 13.08 -3.63
CA VAL A 93 -8.50 11.62 -3.80
C VAL A 93 -9.91 11.13 -4.14
N ALA A 94 -10.00 9.92 -4.70
CA ALA A 94 -11.27 9.23 -4.93
C ALA A 94 -11.36 8.01 -3.99
N GLY A 95 -12.33 8.02 -3.08
CA GLY A 95 -12.55 6.93 -2.12
C GLY A 95 -13.73 6.07 -2.54
N ASN A 96 -13.55 4.75 -2.60
CA ASN A 96 -14.67 3.81 -2.74
C ASN A 96 -15.27 3.52 -1.35
N ALA A 97 -16.53 3.92 -1.16
CA ALA A 97 -17.32 3.56 0.00
C ALA A 97 -18.32 2.47 -0.41
N CYS A 98 -18.11 1.28 0.12
CA CYS A 98 -19.12 0.22 0.13
C CYS A 98 -19.91 0.38 1.43
N MET A 99 -21.10 0.98 1.37
CA MET A 99 -22.01 1.01 2.51
C MET A 99 -22.47 -0.42 2.79
N GLN A 100 -22.03 -0.99 3.91
CA GLN A 100 -22.61 -2.22 4.43
C GLN A 100 -23.95 -1.82 5.07
N GLU A 101 -25.05 -2.09 4.37
CA GLU A 101 -26.39 -1.86 4.91
C GLU A 101 -26.56 -2.73 6.16
N ARG A 102 -26.38 -2.13 7.33
CA ARG A 102 -26.76 -2.74 8.61
C ARG A 102 -28.28 -2.64 8.69
N VAL A 103 -28.96 -3.59 8.05
CA VAL A 103 -30.39 -3.81 8.25
C VAL A 103 -30.61 -4.22 9.70
N HIS A 104 -30.98 -3.26 10.54
CA HIS A 104 -31.54 -3.53 11.85
C HIS A 104 -32.94 -4.11 11.64
N TYR A 105 -33.10 -5.42 11.87
CA TYR A 105 -34.41 -6.04 12.01
C TYR A 105 -34.95 -5.74 13.41
N ASN A 106 -36.14 -5.14 13.47
CA ASN A 106 -36.93 -5.03 14.70
C ASN A 106 -37.69 -6.34 14.96
#